data_AF-A0A838QW70-F1
#
_entry.id   AF-A0A838QW70-F1
#
_cell.length_a   1.000
_cell.length_b   1.000
_cell.length_c   1.000
_cell.angle_alpha   90.00
_cell.angle_beta   90.00
_cell.angle_gamma   90.00
#
_symmetry.space_group_name_H-M   'P 1'
#
loop_
_entity.id
_entity.type
_entity.pdbx_description
1 polymer ?
#
loop_
_entity_poly.entity_id
_entity_poly.type
_entity_poly.pdbx_seq_one_letter_code
_entity_poly.pdbx_strand_id
1 'polypeptide(L)' 'MIRETEPFALGTLPTPFRPGPMPPARAINPVAAPLDPETAEQEIARLTWTVLDGSASLTDRQRLAELVNAQHTRRRRIDS' A
#
# COMPACT_ATOMS: atom_id res chain seq x y z
N MET A 1 -42.30 -24.07 -50.84
CA MET A 1 -41.39 -24.66 -51.86
C MET A 1 -40.18 -23.73 -51.99
N ILE A 2 -38.98 -24.32 -52.04
CA ILE A 2 -37.70 -23.80 -51.53
C ILE A 2 -36.92 -22.97 -52.57
N ARG A 3 -36.19 -21.93 -52.12
CA ARG A 3 -34.82 -21.50 -52.51
C ARG A 3 -34.26 -20.69 -51.31
N GLU A 4 -33.30 -21.13 -50.48
CA GLU A 4 -31.83 -21.30 -50.67
C GLU A 4 -31.21 -20.09 -51.41
N THR A 5 -30.24 -19.32 -50.90
CA THR A 5 -28.84 -19.71 -50.56
C THR A 5 -28.06 -18.56 -49.87
N GLU A 6 -27.54 -18.81 -48.65
CA GLU A 6 -26.21 -18.45 -48.06
C GLU A 6 -25.71 -16.96 -47.99
N PRO A 7 -24.53 -16.67 -47.37
CA PRO A 7 -24.29 -16.63 -45.92
C PRO A 7 -23.61 -15.31 -45.49
N PHE A 8 -24.09 -14.62 -44.45
CA PHE A 8 -23.30 -13.52 -43.88
C PHE A 8 -22.23 -14.06 -42.95
N ALA A 9 -21.01 -14.02 -43.49
CA ALA A 9 -19.77 -14.50 -42.92
C ALA A 9 -19.46 -13.90 -41.55
N LEU A 10 -18.79 -14.74 -40.76
CA LEU A 10 -18.13 -14.48 -39.50
C LEU A 10 -17.37 -13.15 -39.49
N GLY A 11 -17.92 -12.16 -38.81
CA GLY A 11 -17.20 -11.02 -38.27
C GLY A 11 -16.94 -11.23 -36.78
N THR A 12 -16.10 -12.20 -36.44
CA THR A 12 -15.60 -12.38 -35.07
C THR A 12 -14.64 -11.24 -34.75
N LEU A 13 -15.10 -10.25 -34.00
CA LEU A 13 -14.20 -9.44 -33.18
C LEU A 13 -14.35 -9.95 -31.74
N PRO A 14 -13.29 -10.50 -31.11
CA PRO A 14 -13.34 -10.77 -29.68
C PRO A 14 -13.50 -9.44 -28.95
N THR A 15 -14.61 -9.31 -28.23
CA THR A 15 -14.89 -8.23 -27.27
C THR A 15 -13.64 -7.96 -26.43
N PRO A 16 -13.14 -6.71 -26.34
CA PRO A 16 -12.05 -6.43 -25.42
C PRO A 16 -12.51 -6.73 -23.99
N PHE A 17 -11.66 -7.45 -23.26
CA PHE A 17 -11.84 -7.84 -21.86
C PHE A 17 -12.44 -6.68 -21.05
N ARG A 18 -13.64 -6.91 -20.50
CA ARG A 18 -14.21 -6.06 -19.47
C ARG A 18 -13.45 -6.35 -18.17
N PRO A 19 -12.75 -5.39 -17.56
CA PRO A 19 -12.21 -5.60 -16.22
C PRO A 19 -13.40 -5.71 -15.26
N GLY A 20 -13.62 -6.93 -14.75
CA GLY A 20 -14.47 -7.13 -13.58
C GLY A 20 -13.83 -6.46 -12.36
N PRO A 21 -14.61 -6.13 -11.33
CA PRO A 21 -14.07 -5.57 -10.10
C PRO A 21 -13.09 -6.58 -9.48
N MET A 22 -11.82 -6.19 -9.43
CA MET A 22 -10.75 -6.94 -8.80
C MET A 22 -11.07 -7.12 -7.31
N PRO A 23 -10.98 -8.34 -6.74
CA PRO A 23 -11.16 -8.55 -5.31
C PRO A 23 -10.12 -7.74 -4.52
N PRO A 24 -10.45 -7.27 -3.30
CA PRO A 24 -9.55 -6.44 -2.50
C PRO A 24 -8.24 -7.20 -2.28
N ALA A 25 -7.14 -6.53 -2.64
CA ALA A 25 -5.79 -7.03 -2.48
C ALA A 25 -5.60 -7.56 -1.04
N ARG A 26 -5.28 -8.84 -0.94
CA ARG A 26 -4.85 -9.49 0.30
C ARG A 26 -3.71 -8.65 0.89
N ALA A 27 -3.90 -8.18 2.12
CA ALA A 27 -2.93 -7.37 2.85
C ALA A 27 -1.56 -8.07 2.85
N ILE A 28 -0.63 -7.52 2.06
CA ILE A 28 0.78 -7.89 2.13
C ILE A 28 1.23 -7.33 3.47
N ASN A 29 1.50 -8.20 4.43
CA ASN A 29 2.16 -7.84 5.67
C ASN A 29 3.58 -7.39 5.28
N PRO A 30 3.92 -6.09 5.32
CA PRO A 30 5.21 -5.65 4.84
C PRO A 30 6.27 -6.18 5.80
N VAL A 31 7.06 -7.13 5.31
CA VAL A 31 8.32 -7.54 5.92
C VAL A 31 9.13 -6.28 6.15
N ALA A 32 9.54 -6.07 7.40
CA ALA A 32 10.28 -4.90 7.85
C ALA A 32 11.60 -4.77 7.07
N ALA A 33 11.56 -4.03 5.96
CA ALA A 33 12.74 -3.53 5.29
C ALA A 33 13.54 -2.65 6.27
N PRO A 34 14.88 -2.55 6.14
CA PRO A 34 15.64 -1.59 6.90
C PRO A 34 15.01 -0.21 6.70
N LEU A 35 14.48 0.38 7.78
CA LEU A 35 13.82 1.68 7.74
C LEU A 35 14.82 2.71 7.21
N ASP A 36 14.68 3.06 5.94
CA ASP A 36 15.29 4.22 5.33
C ASP A 36 15.06 5.41 6.27
N PRO A 37 16.07 6.25 6.53
CA PRO A 37 15.96 7.35 7.49
C PRO A 37 14.79 8.28 7.15
N GLU A 38 14.55 8.50 5.86
CA GLU A 38 13.41 9.28 5.36
C GLU A 38 12.07 8.62 5.71
N THR A 39 11.96 7.29 5.56
CA THR A 39 10.75 6.54 5.93
C THR A 39 10.51 6.54 7.44
N ALA A 40 11.58 6.47 8.24
CA ALA A 40 11.48 6.57 9.70
C ALA A 40 10.97 7.95 10.13
N GLU A 41 11.45 9.03 9.52
CA GLU A 41 11.00 10.39 9.82
C GLU A 41 9.54 10.63 9.39
N GLN A 42 9.14 10.12 8.21
CA GLN A 42 7.76 10.17 7.75
C GLN A 42 6.82 9.42 8.71
N GLU A 43 7.22 8.23 9.18
CA GLU A 43 6.41 7.45 10.12
C GLU A 43 6.34 8.12 11.51
N ILE A 44 7.43 8.74 11.98
CA ILE A 44 7.43 9.57 13.19
C ILE A 44 6.43 10.72 13.05
N ALA A 45 6.49 11.46 11.93
CA ALA A 45 5.58 12.58 11.67
C ALA A 45 4.12 12.13 11.64
N ARG A 46 3.83 11.03 10.94
CA ARG A 46 2.48 10.45 10.86
C ARG A 46 1.97 10.06 12.25
N LEU A 47 2.74 9.27 13.00
CA LEU A 47 2.35 8.83 14.34
C LEU A 47 2.20 9.99 15.32
N THR A 48 3.03 11.03 15.19
CA THR A 48 2.91 12.26 16.00
C THR A 48 1.56 12.93 15.77
N TRP A 49 1.14 13.07 14.50
CA TRP A 49 -0.18 13.61 14.19
C TRP A 49 -1.32 12.74 14.73
N THR A 50 -1.23 11.42 14.60
CA THR A 50 -2.22 10.49 15.18
C THR A 50 -2.32 10.62 16.71
N VAL A 51 -1.18 10.87 17.39
CA VAL A 51 -1.16 11.10 18.84
C VAL A 51 -1.82 12.42 19.20
N LEU A 52 -1.51 13.50 18.46
CA LEU A 52 -2.08 14.83 18.69
C LEU A 52 -3.59 14.89 18.41
N ASP A 53 -4.05 14.13 17.41
CA ASP A 53 -5.46 13.97 17.06
C ASP A 53 -6.24 13.10 18.07
N GLY A 54 -5.53 12.43 19.00
CA GLY A 54 -6.13 11.59 20.04
C GLY A 54 -6.59 10.21 19.55
N SER A 55 -6.40 9.91 18.26
CA SER A 55 -6.76 8.63 17.63
C SER A 55 -5.71 7.53 17.82
N ALA A 56 -4.55 7.84 18.41
CA ALA A 56 -3.46 6.87 18.61
C ALA A 56 -3.82 5.77 19.62
N SER A 57 -3.54 4.53 19.22
CA SER A 57 -3.56 3.36 20.11
C SER A 57 -2.33 3.32 21.02
N LEU A 58 -2.31 2.40 21.98
CA LEU A 58 -1.11 2.15 22.80
C LEU A 58 0.07 1.70 21.92
N THR A 59 -0.20 0.84 20.93
CA THR A 59 0.79 0.33 19.99
C THR A 59 1.41 1.46 19.16
N ASP A 60 0.60 2.42 18.69
CA ASP A 60 1.09 3.58 17.95
C ASP A 60 2.04 4.44 18.79
N ARG A 61 1.68 4.66 20.06
CA ARG A 61 2.52 5.41 21.01
C ARG A 61 3.85 4.68 21.30
N GLN A 62 3.80 3.37 21.48
CA GLN A 62 5.00 2.55 21.68
C GLN A 62 5.90 2.60 20.44
N ARG A 63 5.31 2.48 19.25
CA ARG A 63 6.04 2.53 17.99
C ARG A 63 6.71 3.89 17.78
N LEU A 64 6.01 4.98 18.09
CA LEU A 64 6.57 6.33 18.04
C LEU A 64 7.78 6.47 18.99
N ALA A 65 7.65 5.98 20.23
CA ALA A 65 8.74 6.01 21.20
C ALA A 65 9.96 5.22 20.74
N GLU A 66 9.77 4.04 20.16
CA GLU A 66 10.85 3.23 19.57
C GLU A 66 11.59 3.98 18.46
N LEU A 67 10.85 4.55 17.51
CA LEU A 67 11.43 5.25 16.37
C LEU A 67 12.22 6.49 16.81
N VAL A 68 11.67 7.29 17.73
CA VAL A 68 12.34 8.47 18.30
C VAL A 68 13.60 8.07 19.06
N ASN A 69 13.54 7.02 19.89
CA ASN A 69 14.71 6.53 20.62
C ASN A 69 15.81 6.01 19.67
N ALA A 70 15.42 5.30 18.60
CA ALA A 70 16.35 4.84 17.58
C ALA A 70 17.04 6.03 16.88
N GLN A 71 16.30 7.09 16.57
CA GLN A 71 16.85 8.30 15.96
C GLN A 71 17.83 9.02 16.91
N HIS A 72 17.47 9.17 18.20
CA HIS A 72 18.37 9.74 19.21
C HIS A 72 19.66 8.93 19.39
N THR A 73 19.56 7.60 19.37
CA THR A 73 20.72 6.72 19.49
C THR A 73 21.64 6.84 18.27
N ARG A 74 21.08 6.93 17.05
CA ARG A 74 21.87 7.18 15.83
C ARG A 74 22.60 8.51 15.89
N ARG A 75 21.94 9.60 16.31
CA ARG A 75 22.58 10.92 16.47
C ARG A 75 23.76 10.89 17.43
N ARG A 76 23.58 10.29 18.62
CA ARG A 76 24.66 10.16 19.62
C ARG A 76 25.90 9.41 19.12
N ARG A 77 25.74 8.46 18.20
CA ARG A 77 26.87 7.73 17.59
C ARG A 77 27.63 8.53 16.53
N ILE A 78 27.01 9.55 15.95
CA ILE A 78 27.65 10.41 14.94
C ILE A 78 28.46 11.51 15.65
N ASP A 79 28.00 11.97 16.81
CA ASP A 79 28.65 13.01 17.61
C ASP A 79 29.76 12.50 18.56
N SER A 80 30.05 11.19 18.60
CA SER A 80 31.11 10.57 19.43
C SER A 80 32.29 10.11 18.58
#